data_AF-A0A9E3DBX9-F1
#
_entry.id   AF-A0A9E3DBX9-F1
#
_cell.length_a   1.000
_cell.length_b   1.000
_cell.length_c   1.000
_cell.angle_alpha   90.00
_cell.angle_beta   90.00
_cell.angle_gamma   90.00
#
_symmetry.space_group_name_H-M   'P 1'
#
loop_
_entity.id
_entity.type
_entity.pdbx_description
1 polymer ?
#
loop_
_entity_poly.entity_id
_entity_poly.type
_entity_poly.pdbx_seq_one_letter_code
_entity_poly.pdbx_strand_id
1 'polypeptide(L)'
;MGWRLRRCVTNVCAAAVLAGCGPGALPYMQSGAALNSLNGTGAGRIQHIVYIVQENRSFDNLFQGYSGADTMSSGRISTGERIKLQPASLGAYYVIDHSATAMFLACRGRGKLPGTQCRMDGFNNEQTIGGPRGVKYVQYVYAPHKETKPYF
;
A
#
# COMPACT_ATOMS: atom_id res chain seq x y z
N MET A 1 71.10 29.17 -43.58
CA MET A 1 71.64 30.44 -43.07
C MET A 1 70.69 30.99 -42.01
N GLY A 2 71.13 31.01 -40.73
CA GLY A 2 70.70 32.00 -39.73
C GLY A 2 69.33 31.89 -39.06
N TRP A 3 69.32 31.37 -37.83
CA TRP A 3 68.33 31.57 -36.76
C TRP A 3 68.00 33.04 -36.45
N ARG A 4 66.78 33.32 -35.96
CA ARG A 4 66.49 34.23 -34.83
C ARG A 4 65.30 33.70 -34.00
N LEU A 5 65.60 33.16 -32.81
CA LEU A 5 65.30 33.71 -31.45
C LEU A 5 63.82 33.64 -31.03
N ARG A 6 63.46 32.65 -30.21
CA ARG A 6 63.45 32.66 -28.71
C ARG A 6 62.24 33.40 -28.12
N ARG A 7 61.39 32.66 -27.39
CA ARG A 7 61.06 32.94 -25.97
C ARG A 7 60.36 31.74 -25.33
N CYS A 8 61.02 31.18 -24.32
CA CYS A 8 60.41 30.37 -23.27
C CYS A 8 59.30 31.18 -22.60
N VAL A 9 58.12 30.59 -22.39
CA VAL A 9 57.45 30.58 -21.08
C VAL A 9 56.71 29.25 -20.98
N THR A 10 57.28 28.35 -20.20
CA THR A 10 56.60 27.23 -19.55
C THR A 10 55.44 27.76 -18.69
N ASN A 11 54.25 27.19 -18.86
CA ASN A 11 53.30 27.06 -17.75
C ASN A 11 52.54 25.74 -17.89
N VAL A 12 53.00 24.80 -17.07
CA VAL A 12 52.31 23.58 -16.67
C VAL A 12 51.06 23.98 -15.89
N CYS A 13 49.89 23.51 -16.32
CA CYS A 13 48.74 23.29 -15.44
C CYS A 13 47.93 22.12 -16.02
N ALA A 14 48.44 20.92 -15.79
CA ALA A 14 47.65 19.71 -15.82
C ALA A 14 46.86 19.64 -14.51
N ALA A 15 45.53 19.57 -14.59
CA ALA A 15 44.70 19.00 -13.54
C ALA A 15 43.46 18.38 -14.18
N ALA A 16 43.47 17.06 -14.23
CA ALA A 16 42.45 16.22 -14.81
C ALA A 16 41.12 16.38 -14.05
N VAL A 17 40.06 16.73 -14.77
CA VAL A 17 38.68 16.63 -14.29
C VAL A 17 38.23 15.18 -14.51
N LEU A 18 38.67 14.29 -13.62
CA LEU A 18 38.20 12.91 -13.52
C LEU A 18 37.99 12.56 -12.05
N ALA A 19 36.90 13.04 -11.47
CA ALA A 19 36.40 12.56 -10.19
C ALA A 19 34.87 12.62 -10.21
N GLY A 20 34.22 11.45 -10.29
CA GLY A 20 32.76 11.40 -10.30
C GLY A 20 32.07 10.06 -10.51
N CYS A 21 32.78 8.93 -10.46
CA CYS A 21 32.15 7.60 -10.40
C CYS A 21 32.87 6.76 -9.33
N GLY A 22 32.64 7.09 -8.06
CA GLY A 22 32.86 6.13 -6.99
C GLY A 22 31.64 5.21 -6.89
N PRO A 23 31.77 3.93 -6.50
CA PRO A 23 30.62 3.13 -6.13
C PRO A 23 29.97 3.83 -4.93
N GLY A 24 28.84 4.49 -5.17
CA GLY A 24 28.03 5.04 -4.11
C GLY A 24 27.60 3.88 -3.23
N ALA A 25 28.30 3.66 -2.12
CA ALA A 25 27.76 2.90 -1.02
C ALA A 25 26.42 3.56 -0.70
N LEU A 26 25.32 2.84 -0.95
CA LEU A 26 24.02 3.23 -0.42
C LEU A 26 24.24 3.53 1.07
N PRO A 27 23.71 4.64 1.60
CA PRO A 27 23.85 4.92 3.03
C PRO A 27 23.21 3.74 3.76
N TYR A 28 24.06 2.86 4.28
CA TYR A 28 23.65 1.87 5.25
C TYR A 28 23.19 2.69 6.44
N MET A 29 21.88 2.78 6.64
CA MET A 29 21.29 3.30 7.87
C MET A 29 21.69 2.34 9.00
N GLN A 30 22.95 2.43 9.44
CA GLN A 30 23.34 1.88 10.71
C GLN A 30 22.87 2.88 11.75
N SER A 31 21.57 2.81 12.00
CA SER A 31 20.76 3.69 12.83
C SER A 31 21.07 3.56 14.33
N GLY A 32 22.29 3.22 14.74
CA GLY A 32 22.62 3.04 16.16
C GLY A 32 22.25 4.26 17.00
N ALA A 33 22.53 5.46 16.52
CA ALA A 33 22.14 6.70 17.20
C ALA A 33 20.62 6.96 17.18
N ALA A 34 19.92 6.64 16.09
CA ALA A 34 18.46 6.79 15.98
C ALA A 34 17.69 5.71 16.76
N LEU A 35 18.22 4.49 16.86
CA LEU A 35 17.70 3.43 17.73
C LEU A 35 17.96 3.78 19.20
N ASN A 36 19.12 4.37 19.51
CA ASN A 36 19.42 4.86 20.85
C ASN A 36 18.54 6.04 21.28
N SER A 37 18.15 6.94 20.37
CA SER A 37 17.18 7.99 20.68
C SER A 37 15.77 7.43 20.91
N LEU A 38 15.42 6.32 20.26
CA LEU A 38 14.18 5.57 20.48
C LEU A 38 14.19 4.72 21.77
N ASN A 39 15.35 4.45 22.38
CA ASN A 39 15.41 3.74 23.67
C ASN A 39 14.71 4.52 24.79
N GLY A 40 14.80 5.86 24.77
CA GLY A 40 14.13 6.73 25.74
C GLY A 40 12.60 6.71 25.65
N THR A 41 12.03 6.32 24.50
CA THR A 41 10.58 6.20 24.29
C THR A 41 10.07 4.77 24.50
N GLY A 42 10.96 3.82 24.81
CA GLY A 42 10.67 2.38 24.85
C GLY A 42 10.62 1.72 23.47
N ALA A 43 10.58 2.49 22.38
CA ALA A 43 10.57 1.96 21.01
C ALA A 43 11.88 1.21 20.66
N GLY A 44 13.01 1.58 21.27
CA GLY A 44 14.27 0.86 21.10
C GLY A 44 14.32 -0.53 21.76
N ARG A 45 13.27 -0.95 22.49
CA ARG A 45 13.11 -2.34 22.97
C ARG A 45 12.65 -3.30 21.88
N ILE A 46 12.07 -2.79 20.79
CA ILE A 46 11.64 -3.61 19.66
C ILE A 46 12.88 -3.94 18.82
N GLN A 47 13.33 -5.20 18.88
CA GLN A 47 14.52 -5.66 18.16
C GLN A 47 14.20 -6.08 16.71
N HIS A 48 12.96 -6.54 16.48
CA HIS A 48 12.51 -7.05 15.19
C HIS A 48 11.09 -6.58 14.90
N ILE A 49 10.88 -6.05 13.71
CA ILE A 49 9.55 -5.72 13.19
C ILE A 49 9.28 -6.64 12.01
N VAL A 50 8.19 -7.40 12.10
CA VAL A 50 7.72 -8.27 11.02
C VAL A 50 6.42 -7.70 10.49
N TYR A 51 6.38 -7.34 9.22
CA TYR A 51 5.17 -6.91 8.53
C TYR A 51 4.53 -8.10 7.83
N ILE A 52 3.31 -8.44 8.24
CA ILE A 52 2.48 -9.45 7.58
C ILE A 52 1.33 -8.70 6.92
N VAL A 53 1.29 -8.72 5.58
CA VAL A 53 0.27 -8.03 4.80
C VAL A 53 -0.66 -9.06 4.18
N GLN A 54 -1.95 -8.99 4.56
CA GLN A 54 -3.02 -9.71 3.86
C GLN A 54 -3.68 -8.75 2.88
N GLU A 55 -3.67 -9.11 1.59
CA GLU A 55 -4.27 -8.29 0.54
C GLU A 55 -5.76 -8.58 0.34
N ASN A 56 -6.45 -7.65 -0.32
CA ASN A 56 -7.80 -7.81 -0.85
C ASN A 56 -8.86 -8.18 0.20
N ARG A 57 -8.77 -7.56 1.38
CA ARG A 57 -9.73 -7.68 2.48
C ARG A 57 -10.09 -6.29 2.99
N SER A 58 -11.37 -5.96 2.97
CA SER A 58 -11.87 -4.75 3.64
C SER A 58 -11.82 -4.94 5.16
N PHE A 59 -11.93 -3.84 5.91
CA PHE A 59 -12.02 -3.90 7.37
C PHE A 59 -13.20 -4.77 7.83
N ASP A 60 -14.40 -4.50 7.30
CA ASP A 60 -15.61 -5.29 7.58
C ASP A 60 -15.48 -6.75 7.16
N ASN A 61 -14.62 -7.08 6.19
CA ASN A 61 -14.43 -8.49 5.83
C ASN A 61 -13.79 -9.29 6.97
N LEU A 62 -12.78 -8.75 7.66
CA LEU A 62 -12.05 -9.47 8.71
C LEU A 62 -12.62 -9.20 10.11
N PHE A 63 -13.17 -8.00 10.33
CA PHE A 63 -13.54 -7.49 11.64
C PHE A 63 -15.04 -7.28 11.80
N GLN A 64 -15.89 -7.86 10.95
CA GLN A 64 -17.34 -7.72 11.06
C GLN A 64 -17.84 -7.94 12.49
N GLY A 65 -18.49 -6.94 13.09
CA GLY A 65 -19.04 -7.02 14.44
C GLY A 65 -18.01 -7.01 15.57
N TYR A 66 -16.76 -6.62 15.30
CA TYR A 66 -15.74 -6.45 16.34
C TYR A 66 -16.14 -5.36 17.34
N SER A 67 -15.99 -5.63 18.63
CA SER A 67 -16.41 -4.73 19.70
C SER A 67 -15.65 -3.40 19.63
N GLY A 68 -16.39 -2.29 19.55
CA GLY A 68 -15.84 -0.94 19.47
C GLY A 68 -15.36 -0.52 18.08
N ALA A 69 -15.54 -1.36 17.05
CA ALA A 69 -15.26 -0.98 15.67
C ALA A 69 -16.53 -0.52 14.93
N ASP A 70 -16.36 0.43 14.01
CA ASP A 70 -17.42 0.84 13.08
C ASP A 70 -17.48 -0.18 11.94
N THR A 71 -18.48 -1.05 12.00
CA THR A 71 -18.69 -2.12 11.02
C THR A 71 -20.15 -2.19 10.60
N MET A 72 -20.40 -2.59 9.35
CA MET A 72 -21.74 -2.61 8.78
C MET A 72 -22.15 -4.03 8.40
N SER A 73 -23.28 -4.51 8.91
CA SER A 73 -23.83 -5.84 8.57
C SER A 73 -24.47 -5.92 7.17
N SER A 74 -24.53 -4.80 6.45
CA SER A 74 -25.06 -4.70 5.09
C SER A 74 -24.57 -3.44 4.39
N GLY A 75 -24.60 -3.43 3.06
CA GLY A 75 -24.30 -2.23 2.27
C GLY A 75 -25.28 -2.08 1.09
N ARG A 76 -25.28 -0.92 0.45
CA ARG A 76 -26.09 -0.69 -0.76
C ARG A 76 -25.28 -0.96 -2.02
N ILE A 77 -25.94 -1.43 -3.07
CA ILE A 77 -25.38 -1.57 -4.41
C ILE A 77 -25.84 -0.43 -5.32
N SER A 78 -25.37 -0.45 -6.57
CA SER A 78 -25.57 0.66 -7.50
C SER A 78 -27.05 0.90 -7.85
N THR A 79 -27.91 -0.11 -7.72
CA THR A 79 -29.36 0.02 -7.89
C THR A 79 -30.09 0.61 -6.67
N GLY A 80 -29.39 0.78 -5.54
CA GLY A 80 -29.98 1.19 -4.26
C GLY A 80 -30.46 0.03 -3.39
N GLU A 81 -30.48 -1.21 -3.92
CA GLU A 81 -30.77 -2.42 -3.16
C GLU A 81 -29.75 -2.60 -2.02
N ARG A 82 -30.23 -3.08 -0.87
CA ARG A 82 -29.39 -3.36 0.31
C ARG A 82 -29.02 -4.84 0.35
N ILE A 83 -27.74 -5.13 0.31
CA ILE A 83 -27.17 -6.47 0.36
C ILE A 83 -26.62 -6.71 1.76
N LYS A 84 -27.13 -7.76 2.43
CA LYS A 84 -26.61 -8.20 3.73
C LYS A 84 -25.26 -8.87 3.52
N LEU A 85 -24.31 -8.59 4.41
CA LEU A 85 -23.02 -9.27 4.41
C LEU A 85 -23.21 -10.75 4.75
N GLN A 86 -22.52 -11.62 4.01
CA GLN A 86 -22.61 -13.07 4.15
C GLN A 86 -21.30 -13.69 4.62
N PRO A 87 -21.33 -14.75 5.44
CA PRO A 87 -20.11 -15.44 5.82
C PRO A 87 -19.50 -16.14 4.60
N ALA A 88 -18.19 -15.99 4.42
CA ALA A 88 -17.40 -16.73 3.44
C ALA A 88 -16.11 -17.20 4.10
N SER A 89 -15.72 -18.46 3.88
CA SER A 89 -14.46 -18.97 4.46
C SER A 89 -13.30 -18.04 4.11
N LEU A 90 -12.38 -17.84 5.05
CA LEU A 90 -11.21 -16.99 4.86
C LEU A 90 -10.34 -17.51 3.69
N GLY A 91 -10.29 -18.84 3.51
CA GLY A 91 -9.60 -19.51 2.41
C GLY A 91 -10.41 -19.66 1.13
N ALA A 92 -11.62 -19.11 1.05
CA ALA A 92 -12.41 -19.14 -0.18
C ALA A 92 -11.69 -18.38 -1.30
N TYR A 93 -11.59 -18.99 -2.48
CA TYR A 93 -10.97 -18.36 -3.64
C TYR A 93 -11.92 -17.35 -4.28
N TYR A 94 -11.55 -16.07 -4.20
CA TYR A 94 -12.11 -15.00 -5.00
C TYR A 94 -11.12 -13.84 -5.09
N VAL A 95 -11.23 -13.08 -6.17
CA VAL A 95 -10.47 -11.85 -6.38
C VAL A 95 -11.46 -10.74 -6.68
N ILE A 96 -11.26 -9.59 -6.04
CA ILE A 96 -11.94 -8.33 -6.36
C ILE A 96 -10.87 -7.42 -6.96
N ASP A 97 -11.19 -6.75 -8.06
CA ASP A 97 -10.32 -5.73 -8.62
C ASP A 97 -10.01 -4.66 -7.54
N HIS A 98 -8.73 -4.36 -7.39
CA HIS A 98 -8.18 -3.47 -6.36
C HIS A 98 -7.36 -2.35 -7.01
N SER A 99 -7.58 -2.09 -8.30
CA SER A 99 -7.05 -0.93 -9.01
C SER A 99 -7.71 0.37 -8.55
N ALA A 100 -7.08 1.51 -8.88
CA ALA A 100 -7.70 2.82 -8.69
C ALA A 100 -9.04 2.93 -9.46
N THR A 101 -9.15 2.29 -10.63
CA THR A 101 -10.40 2.25 -11.39
C THR A 101 -11.52 1.54 -10.63
N ALA A 102 -11.23 0.39 -10.00
CA ALA A 102 -12.20 -0.30 -9.15
C ALA A 102 -12.63 0.56 -7.97
N MET A 103 -11.69 1.25 -7.32
CA MET A 103 -12.00 2.22 -6.26
C MET A 103 -12.94 3.32 -6.76
N PHE A 104 -12.76 3.85 -7.97
CA PHE A 104 -13.65 4.87 -8.53
C PHE A 104 -15.07 4.32 -8.80
N LEU A 105 -15.17 3.09 -9.29
CA LEU A 105 -16.44 2.39 -9.49
C LEU A 105 -17.17 2.15 -8.16
N ALA A 106 -16.46 1.69 -7.13
CA ALA A 106 -16.99 1.44 -5.79
C ALA A 106 -17.43 2.75 -5.10
N CYS A 107 -16.60 3.77 -5.16
CA CYS A 107 -16.86 5.11 -4.63
C CYS A 107 -18.14 5.71 -5.22
N ARG A 108 -18.32 5.55 -6.55
CA ARG A 108 -19.44 6.11 -7.31
C ARG A 108 -19.68 7.59 -7.00
N GLY A 109 -18.58 8.32 -7.00
CA GLY A 109 -18.52 9.72 -6.59
C GLY A 109 -19.07 10.69 -7.63
N ARG A 110 -19.44 11.89 -7.18
CA ARG A 110 -19.90 13.00 -8.03
C ARG A 110 -18.94 14.19 -8.04
N GLY A 111 -17.78 14.06 -7.40
CA GLY A 111 -16.78 15.11 -7.38
C GLY A 111 -16.09 15.28 -8.73
N LYS A 112 -15.39 16.42 -8.89
CA LYS A 112 -14.65 16.75 -10.12
C LYS A 112 -13.49 15.80 -10.41
N LEU A 113 -12.91 15.20 -9.37
CA LEU A 113 -11.86 14.19 -9.48
C LEU A 113 -12.47 12.79 -9.27
N PRO A 114 -12.07 11.78 -10.07
CA PRO A 114 -12.46 10.39 -9.82
C PRO A 114 -12.16 9.96 -8.39
N GLY A 115 -13.08 9.22 -7.76
CA GLY A 115 -12.90 8.77 -6.39
C GLY A 115 -13.21 9.82 -5.30
N THR A 116 -13.87 10.94 -5.64
CA THR A 116 -14.21 11.98 -4.65
C THR A 116 -15.73 12.19 -4.52
N GLN A 117 -16.15 12.68 -3.35
CA GLN A 117 -17.58 12.78 -2.96
C GLN A 117 -18.31 11.43 -3.10
N CYS A 118 -17.71 10.39 -2.54
CA CYS A 118 -18.17 9.01 -2.67
C CYS A 118 -19.53 8.78 -2.04
N ARG A 119 -20.36 8.01 -2.74
CA ARG A 119 -21.60 7.44 -2.21
C ARG A 119 -21.38 6.07 -1.59
N MET A 120 -20.26 5.42 -1.91
CA MET A 120 -19.84 4.11 -1.36
C MET A 120 -20.87 3.01 -1.55
N ASP A 121 -21.53 3.02 -2.71
CA ASP A 121 -22.62 2.10 -3.05
C ASP A 121 -22.48 1.58 -4.49
N GLY A 122 -21.23 1.44 -4.96
CA GLY A 122 -20.89 0.96 -6.30
C GLY A 122 -20.07 -0.33 -6.34
N PHE A 123 -19.84 -1.00 -5.21
CA PHE A 123 -18.96 -2.19 -5.12
C PHE A 123 -19.37 -3.31 -6.09
N ASN A 124 -20.66 -3.47 -6.36
CA ASN A 124 -21.15 -4.45 -7.34
C ASN A 124 -20.77 -4.16 -8.80
N ASN A 125 -20.16 -3.01 -9.09
CA ASN A 125 -19.63 -2.67 -10.40
C ASN A 125 -18.15 -3.05 -10.55
N GLU A 126 -17.48 -3.47 -9.47
CA GLU A 126 -16.10 -3.94 -9.52
C GLU A 126 -16.02 -5.30 -10.24
N GLN A 127 -14.92 -5.52 -10.96
CA GLN A 127 -14.67 -6.83 -11.55
C GLN A 127 -14.33 -7.85 -10.46
N THR A 128 -14.85 -9.06 -10.61
CA THR A 128 -14.63 -10.15 -9.65
C THR A 128 -14.39 -11.46 -10.38
N ILE A 129 -13.60 -12.34 -9.76
CA ILE A 129 -13.32 -13.70 -10.22
C ILE A 129 -13.54 -14.65 -9.04
N GLY A 130 -14.15 -15.82 -9.29
CA GLY A 130 -14.41 -16.82 -8.26
C GLY A 130 -15.57 -16.42 -7.35
N GLY A 131 -15.53 -16.91 -6.11
CA GLY A 131 -16.58 -16.67 -5.12
C GLY A 131 -17.15 -17.96 -4.52
N PRO A 132 -17.55 -17.95 -3.24
CA PRO A 132 -18.30 -19.05 -2.66
C PRO A 132 -19.61 -19.31 -3.40
N ARG A 133 -20.03 -20.58 -3.46
CA ARG A 133 -21.30 -20.95 -4.08
C ARG A 133 -22.48 -20.25 -3.40
N GLY A 134 -23.36 -19.64 -4.19
CA GLY A 134 -24.54 -18.93 -3.69
C GLY A 134 -24.29 -17.48 -3.28
N VAL A 135 -23.05 -17.00 -3.31
CA VAL A 135 -22.71 -15.58 -3.10
C VAL A 135 -22.71 -14.87 -4.45
N LYS A 136 -23.66 -13.94 -4.63
CA LYS A 136 -23.76 -13.12 -5.86
C LYS A 136 -22.76 -11.97 -5.90
N TYR A 137 -22.49 -11.35 -4.75
CA TYR A 137 -21.61 -10.17 -4.63
C TYR A 137 -20.53 -10.45 -3.59
N VAL A 138 -19.35 -10.90 -4.06
CA VAL A 138 -18.22 -11.26 -3.18
C VAL A 138 -17.64 -10.08 -2.41
N GLN A 139 -17.97 -8.85 -2.81
CA GLN A 139 -17.64 -7.63 -2.06
C GLN A 139 -18.41 -7.52 -0.73
N TYR A 140 -19.52 -8.24 -0.60
CA TYR A 140 -20.42 -8.21 0.57
C TYR A 140 -20.27 -9.51 1.37
N VAL A 141 -19.04 -9.94 1.62
CA VAL A 141 -18.73 -11.10 2.46
C VAL A 141 -17.81 -10.74 3.61
N TYR A 142 -17.84 -11.56 4.65
CA TYR A 142 -16.93 -11.49 5.80
C TYR A 142 -16.43 -12.88 6.19
N ALA A 143 -15.23 -12.94 6.74
CA ALA A 143 -14.66 -14.14 7.32
C ALA A 143 -15.38 -14.48 8.65
N PRO A 144 -15.84 -15.73 8.84
CA PRO A 144 -16.42 -16.17 10.10
C PRO A 144 -15.47 -15.92 11.29
N HIS A 145 -16.00 -15.49 12.44
CA HIS A 145 -15.21 -15.24 13.66
C HIS A 145 -14.31 -16.41 14.07
N LYS A 146 -14.79 -17.65 13.85
CA LYS A 146 -14.00 -18.86 14.11
C LYS A 146 -12.71 -18.97 13.28
N GLU A 147 -12.63 -18.28 12.14
CA GLU A 147 -11.51 -18.24 11.19
C GLU A 147 -10.66 -16.95 11.33
N THR A 148 -11.07 -15.99 12.17
CA THR A 148 -10.35 -14.73 12.44
C THR A 148 -9.81 -14.65 13.87
N LYS A 149 -9.52 -15.81 14.47
CA LYS A 149 -8.82 -15.89 15.76
C LYS A 149 -7.42 -15.28 15.68
N PRO A 150 -6.89 -14.71 16.77
CA PRO A 150 -7.47 -14.63 18.11
C PRO A 150 -8.32 -13.37 18.33
N TYR A 151 -8.76 -12.68 17.28
CA TYR A 151 -9.45 -11.39 17.43
C TYR A 151 -10.85 -11.54 18.03
N PHE A 152 -11.52 -12.68 17.83
CA PHE A 152 -12.86 -12.99 18.33
C PHE A 152 -12.88 -14.26 19.18
#